data_AF-A0A529MNP5-F1
#
_entry.id   AF-A0A529MNP5-F1
#
_cell.length_a   1.000
_cell.length_b   1.000
_cell.length_c   1.000
_cell.angle_alpha   90.00
_cell.angle_beta   90.00
_cell.angle_gamma   90.00
#
_symmetry.space_group_name_H-M   'P 1'
#
loop_
_entity.id
_entity.type
_entity.pdbx_description
1 polymer ?
#
loop_
_entity_poly.entity_id
_entity_poly.type
_entity_poly.pdbx_seq_one_letter_code
_entity_poly.pdbx_strand_id
1 'polypeptide(L)'
;VMFGHKGFQPVIDAIIKLAEVAAKDPRDFTAPDYSELEGEMLKIVGDELRDAYKITDKQARYAAVDAVKAKVKAAFAPAEGEEARYTSEQIGTVFKELQAKVVRWNILDTGSRIDGRDLKTVRK
;
A
#
# COMPACT_ATOMS: atom_id res chain seq x y z
N VAL A 1 2.68 -16.58 -23.24
CA VAL A 1 1.88 -16.64 -22.00
C VAL A 1 0.56 -17.39 -22.20
N MET A 2 -0.28 -17.01 -23.15
CA MET A 2 -1.64 -17.59 -23.29
C MET A 2 -1.68 -19.10 -23.53
N PHE A 3 -0.72 -19.66 -24.28
CA PHE A 3 -0.61 -21.11 -24.46
C PHE A 3 -0.42 -21.84 -23.12
N GLY A 4 0.52 -21.37 -22.29
CA GLY A 4 0.75 -21.93 -20.95
C GLY A 4 -0.45 -21.73 -20.02
N HIS A 5 -1.06 -20.54 -20.00
CA HIS A 5 -2.26 -20.28 -19.18
C HIS A 5 -3.41 -21.23 -19.50
N LYS A 6 -3.66 -21.49 -20.80
CA LYS A 6 -4.66 -22.45 -21.26
C LYS A 6 -4.27 -23.89 -20.90
N GLY A 7 -3.00 -24.25 -21.09
CA GLY A 7 -2.49 -25.59 -20.77
C GLY A 7 -2.49 -25.93 -19.28
N PHE A 8 -2.53 -24.93 -18.39
CA PHE A 8 -2.54 -25.13 -16.94
C PHE A 8 -3.94 -25.33 -16.34
N GLN A 9 -5.01 -25.00 -17.08
CA GLN A 9 -6.39 -25.14 -16.59
C GLN A 9 -6.73 -26.57 -16.14
N PRO A 10 -6.36 -27.64 -16.87
CA PRO A 10 -6.63 -29.01 -16.43
C PRO A 10 -5.98 -29.36 -15.08
N VAL A 11 -4.86 -28.72 -14.72
CA VAL A 11 -4.19 -28.91 -13.43
C VAL A 11 -4.98 -28.24 -12.31
N ILE A 12 -5.49 -27.02 -12.55
CA ILE A 12 -6.36 -26.31 -11.60
C ILE A 12 -7.65 -27.11 -11.38
N ASP A 13 -8.27 -27.61 -12.45
CA ASP A 13 -9.48 -28.44 -12.37
C ASP A 13 -9.23 -29.72 -11.56
N ALA A 14 -8.06 -30.35 -11.70
CA ALA A 14 -7.69 -31.52 -10.91
C ALA A 14 -7.53 -31.19 -9.42
N ILE A 15 -6.93 -30.03 -9.08
CA ILE A 15 -6.81 -29.56 -7.69
C ILE A 15 -8.19 -29.29 -7.09
N ILE A 16 -9.10 -28.66 -7.85
CA ILE A 16 -10.48 -28.39 -7.41
C ILE A 16 -11.21 -29.72 -7.13
N LYS A 17 -11.15 -30.68 -8.06
CA LYS A 17 -11.76 -32.01 -7.87
C LYS A 17 -11.22 -32.74 -6.63
N LEU A 18 -9.93 -32.61 -6.36
CA LEU A 18 -9.32 -33.18 -5.15
C LEU A 18 -9.80 -32.44 -3.89
N ALA A 19 -9.92 -31.12 -3.95
CA ALA A 19 -10.42 -30.32 -2.85
C ALA A 19 -11.89 -30.65 -2.51
N GLU A 20 -12.74 -30.89 -3.50
CA GLU A 20 -14.15 -31.28 -3.29
C GLU A 20 -14.32 -32.55 -2.45
N VAL A 21 -13.36 -33.48 -2.51
CA VAL A 21 -13.44 -34.76 -1.80
C VAL A 21 -12.58 -34.84 -0.53
N ALA A 22 -11.56 -33.97 -0.40
CA ALA A 22 -10.54 -34.12 0.64
C ALA A 22 -10.03 -32.78 1.24
N ALA A 23 -10.59 -31.64 0.86
CA ALA A 23 -10.21 -30.37 1.48
C ALA A 23 -10.62 -30.35 2.95
N LYS A 24 -9.77 -29.71 3.75
CA LYS A 24 -10.15 -29.27 5.09
C LYS A 24 -10.97 -28.01 4.97
N ASP A 25 -11.82 -27.76 5.97
CA ASP A 25 -12.55 -26.51 6.06
C ASP A 25 -11.58 -25.32 6.03
N PRO A 26 -11.95 -24.24 5.32
CA PRO A 26 -11.21 -22.99 5.39
C PRO A 26 -11.07 -22.54 6.84
N ARG A 27 -9.89 -22.03 7.20
CA ARG A 27 -9.69 -21.43 8.52
C ARG A 27 -10.56 -20.19 8.62
N ASP A 28 -11.25 -20.03 9.74
CA ASP A 28 -11.92 -18.78 10.07
C ASP A 28 -10.85 -17.69 10.22
N PHE A 29 -10.86 -16.73 9.30
CA PHE A 29 -9.91 -15.64 9.25
C PHE A 29 -10.64 -14.40 8.73
N THR A 30 -10.65 -13.36 9.55
CA THR A 30 -11.09 -12.03 9.17
C THR A 30 -9.87 -11.13 9.11
N ALA A 31 -9.61 -10.54 7.95
CA ALA A 31 -8.54 -9.57 7.81
C ALA A 31 -8.90 -8.30 8.61
N PRO A 32 -7.91 -7.64 9.25
CA PRO A 32 -8.16 -6.38 9.92
C PRO A 32 -8.60 -5.32 8.91
N ASP A 33 -9.60 -4.51 9.30
CA ASP A 33 -10.04 -3.36 8.52
C ASP A 33 -9.37 -2.09 9.03
N TYR A 34 -8.63 -1.41 8.14
CA TYR A 34 -7.95 -0.15 8.42
C TYR A 34 -8.51 1.02 7.62
N SER A 35 -9.68 0.86 6.99
CA SER A 35 -10.27 1.89 6.12
C SER A 35 -10.51 3.21 6.84
N GLU A 36 -10.89 3.18 8.12
CA GLU A 36 -11.06 4.38 8.94
C GLU A 36 -9.72 5.10 9.18
N LEU A 37 -8.69 4.37 9.64
CA LEU A 37 -7.35 4.90 9.86
C LEU A 37 -6.75 5.46 8.57
N GLU A 38 -6.94 4.78 7.44
CA GLU A 38 -6.50 5.27 6.14
C GLU A 38 -7.19 6.58 5.77
N GLY A 39 -8.51 6.67 5.97
CA GLY A 39 -9.30 7.86 5.72
C GLY A 39 -8.90 9.06 6.59
N GLU A 40 -8.63 8.83 7.87
CA GLU A 40 -8.11 9.86 8.78
C GLU A 40 -6.71 10.32 8.35
N MET A 41 -5.80 9.39 8.07
CA MET A 41 -4.43 9.69 7.65
C MET A 41 -4.40 10.45 6.32
N LEU A 42 -5.25 10.09 5.36
CA LEU A 42 -5.40 10.81 4.09
C LEU A 42 -5.77 12.28 4.28
N LYS A 43 -6.67 12.58 5.23
CA LYS A 43 -7.06 13.98 5.52
C LYS A 43 -5.92 14.79 6.14
N ILE A 44 -5.03 14.15 6.91
CA ILE A 44 -3.95 14.83 7.63
C ILE A 44 -2.74 15.08 6.73
N VAL A 45 -2.39 14.11 5.88
CA VAL A 45 -1.12 14.12 5.13
C VAL A 45 -1.21 13.81 3.64
N GLY A 46 -2.41 13.58 3.08
CA GLY A 46 -2.57 13.12 1.70
C GLY A 46 -1.90 14.03 0.67
N ASP A 47 -2.11 15.34 0.77
CA ASP A 47 -1.54 16.33 -0.16
C ASP A 47 -0.03 16.49 0.02
N GLU A 48 0.44 16.58 1.27
CA GLU A 48 1.87 16.66 1.60
C GLU A 48 2.63 15.42 1.10
N LEU A 49 2.02 14.24 1.21
CA LEU A 49 2.61 13.01 0.71
C LEU A 49 2.64 12.98 -0.82
N ARG A 50 1.58 13.47 -1.49
CA ARG A 50 1.56 13.64 -2.94
C ARG A 50 2.68 14.57 -3.40
N ASP A 51 2.90 15.67 -2.70
CA ASP A 51 3.97 16.62 -3.01
C ASP A 51 5.36 16.05 -2.76
N ALA A 52 5.56 15.32 -1.66
CA ALA A 52 6.81 14.62 -1.39
C ALA A 52 7.19 13.66 -2.54
N TYR A 53 6.21 12.94 -3.13
CA TYR A 53 6.45 12.05 -4.26
C TYR A 53 6.67 12.73 -5.61
N LYS A 54 6.47 14.05 -5.73
CA LYS A 54 6.88 14.83 -6.91
C LYS A 54 8.38 15.13 -6.90
N ILE A 55 9.05 15.03 -5.75
CA ILE A 55 10.48 15.24 -5.62
C ILE A 55 11.22 14.08 -6.32
N THR A 56 11.98 14.41 -7.36
CA THR A 56 12.70 13.41 -8.18
C THR A 56 13.97 12.92 -7.49
N ASP A 57 14.69 13.82 -6.82
CA ASP A 57 15.87 13.47 -6.03
C ASP A 57 15.51 12.48 -4.92
N LYS A 58 16.29 11.41 -4.81
CA LYS A 58 15.97 10.30 -3.92
C LYS A 58 16.11 10.69 -2.45
N GLN A 59 17.16 11.42 -2.09
CA GLN A 59 17.45 11.76 -0.70
C GLN A 59 16.48 12.83 -0.20
N ALA A 60 16.23 13.86 -1.01
CA ALA A 60 15.25 14.89 -0.71
C ALA A 60 13.84 14.32 -0.58
N ARG A 61 13.44 13.39 -1.48
CA ARG A 61 12.16 12.70 -1.37
C ARG A 61 12.05 11.90 -0.07
N TYR A 62 13.09 11.18 0.31
CA TYR A 62 13.08 10.37 1.53
C TYR A 62 12.94 11.25 2.77
N ALA A 63 13.70 12.34 2.85
CA ALA A 63 13.58 13.31 3.93
C ALA A 63 12.17 13.91 4.01
N ALA A 64 11.55 14.25 2.87
CA ALA A 64 10.19 14.76 2.84
C ALA A 64 9.16 13.72 3.30
N VAL A 65 9.26 12.47 2.83
CA VAL A 65 8.37 11.37 3.27
C VAL A 65 8.56 11.05 4.76
N ASP A 66 9.79 11.11 5.28
CA ASP A 66 10.08 10.90 6.70
C ASP A 66 9.50 12.02 7.58
N ALA A 67 9.54 13.28 7.10
CA ALA A 67 8.88 14.39 7.76
C ALA A 67 7.35 14.18 7.82
N VAL A 68 6.74 13.75 6.71
CA VAL A 68 5.31 13.39 6.67
C VAL A 68 5.01 12.24 7.63
N LYS A 69 5.87 11.21 7.67
CA LYS A 69 5.72 10.07 8.58
C LYS A 69 5.79 10.48 10.05
N ALA A 70 6.69 11.41 10.39
CA ALA A 70 6.79 11.96 11.74
C ALA A 70 5.51 12.72 12.12
N LYS A 71 4.94 13.50 11.19
CA LYS A 71 3.65 14.20 11.38
C LYS A 71 2.51 13.21 11.63
N VAL A 72 2.43 12.11 10.88
CA VAL A 72 1.45 11.04 11.12
C VAL A 72 1.62 10.46 12.51
N LYS A 73 2.85 10.08 12.90
CA LYS A 73 3.11 9.51 14.23
C LYS A 73 2.71 10.46 15.36
N ALA A 74 2.96 11.76 15.19
CA ALA A 74 2.56 12.77 16.16
C ALA A 74 1.04 12.95 16.22
N ALA A 75 0.35 12.91 15.07
CA ALA A 75 -1.10 13.07 15.00
C ALA A 75 -1.88 11.90 15.63
N PHE A 76 -1.29 10.70 15.63
CA PHE A 76 -1.87 9.50 16.25
C PHE A 76 -1.22 9.11 17.58
N ALA A 77 -0.36 9.98 18.15
CA ALA A 77 0.17 9.76 19.48
C ALA A 77 -0.96 9.92 20.52
N PRO A 78 -1.07 9.03 21.52
CA PRO A 78 -2.05 9.19 22.58
C PRO A 78 -1.76 10.45 23.40
N ALA A 79 -2.80 11.03 23.99
CA ALA A 79 -2.64 12.06 25.01
C ALA A 79 -1.95 11.45 26.26
N GLU A 80 -1.33 12.29 27.07
CA GLU A 80 -0.63 11.84 28.27
C GLU A 80 -1.59 11.12 29.22
N GLY A 81 -1.38 9.81 29.41
CA GLY A 81 -2.22 8.95 30.25
C GLY A 81 -3.34 8.18 29.52
N GLU A 82 -3.46 8.30 28.20
CA GLU A 82 -4.45 7.55 27.41
C GLU A 82 -3.84 6.34 26.67
N GLU A 83 -4.67 5.32 26.40
CA GLU A 83 -4.30 4.21 25.53
C GLU A 83 -4.31 4.65 24.06
N ALA A 84 -3.31 4.19 23.30
CA ALA A 84 -3.24 4.49 21.87
C ALA A 84 -4.38 3.78 21.11
N ARG A 85 -5.18 4.56 20.36
CA ARG A 85 -6.25 4.04 19.50
C ARG A 85 -5.74 3.05 18.45
N TYR A 86 -4.50 3.25 17.98
CA TYR A 86 -3.84 2.39 16.99
C TYR A 86 -2.41 2.08 17.43
N THR A 87 -1.92 0.88 17.11
CA THR A 87 -0.52 0.54 17.39
C THR A 87 0.42 1.21 16.39
N SER A 88 1.69 1.35 16.76
CA SER A 88 2.73 1.88 15.86
C SER A 88 2.88 1.06 14.58
N GLU A 89 2.66 -0.26 14.66
CA GLU A 89 2.68 -1.18 13.52
C GLU A 89 1.50 -0.96 12.58
N GLN A 90 0.29 -0.74 13.13
CA GLN A 90 -0.91 -0.45 12.32
C GLN A 90 -0.74 0.87 11.57
N ILE A 91 -0.32 1.93 12.27
CA ILE A 91 -0.03 3.24 11.68
C ILE A 91 1.05 3.12 10.59
N GLY A 92 2.13 2.38 10.88
CA GLY A 92 3.20 2.14 9.92
C GLY A 92 2.76 1.36 8.68
N THR A 93 1.88 0.37 8.85
CA THR A 93 1.32 -0.44 7.78
C THR A 93 0.43 0.41 6.87
N VAL A 94 -0.53 1.13 7.44
CA VAL A 94 -1.42 2.02 6.69
C VAL A 94 -0.65 3.13 5.99
N PHE A 95 0.35 3.73 6.65
CA PHE A 95 1.19 4.75 6.00
C PHE A 95 1.96 4.20 4.80
N LYS A 96 2.38 2.92 4.83
CA LYS A 96 3.02 2.27 3.69
C LYS A 96 2.03 2.00 2.55
N GLU A 97 0.80 1.62 2.86
CA GLU A 97 -0.26 1.44 1.86
C GLU A 97 -0.63 2.78 1.21
N LEU A 98 -0.72 3.85 2.01
CA LEU A 98 -0.97 5.19 1.54
C LEU A 98 0.11 5.69 0.58
N GLN A 99 1.39 5.43 0.88
CA GLN A 99 2.51 5.70 -0.03
C GLN A 99 2.32 5.00 -1.39
N ALA A 100 1.99 3.70 -1.39
CA ALA A 100 1.76 2.94 -2.60
C ALA A 100 0.56 3.49 -3.41
N LYS A 101 -0.51 3.86 -2.71
CA LYS A 101 -1.72 4.45 -3.30
C LYS A 101 -1.43 5.79 -3.96
N VAL A 102 -0.73 6.68 -3.28
CA VAL A 102 -0.31 8.00 -3.81
C VAL A 102 0.58 7.85 -5.05
N VAL A 103 1.58 6.96 -5.01
CA VAL A 103 2.44 6.73 -6.19
C VAL A 103 1.62 6.20 -7.37
N ARG A 104 0.68 5.28 -7.12
CA ARG A 104 -0.20 4.75 -8.17
C ARG A 104 -1.10 5.84 -8.74
N TRP A 105 -1.71 6.66 -7.90
CA TRP A 105 -2.52 7.80 -8.34
C TRP A 105 -1.71 8.79 -9.16
N ASN A 106 -0.53 9.20 -8.69
CA ASN A 106 0.31 10.14 -9.44
C ASN A 106 0.65 9.60 -10.85
N ILE A 107 0.95 8.30 -10.98
CA ILE A 107 1.21 7.69 -12.29
C ILE A 107 -0.05 7.72 -13.17
N LEU A 108 -1.22 7.40 -12.62
CA LEU A 108 -2.49 7.42 -13.37
C LEU A 108 -2.91 8.84 -13.76
N ASP A 109 -2.71 9.82 -12.88
CA ASP A 109 -3.13 11.21 -13.05
C ASP A 109 -2.18 11.96 -14.01
N THR A 110 -0.87 11.71 -13.92
CA THR A 110 0.16 12.51 -14.61
C THR A 110 0.91 11.78 -15.72
N GLY A 111 0.84 10.44 -15.76
CA GLY A 111 1.66 9.63 -16.66
C GLY A 111 3.16 9.65 -16.35
N SER A 112 3.56 10.23 -15.21
CA SER A 112 4.95 10.36 -14.79
C SER A 112 5.25 9.52 -13.55
N ARG A 113 6.46 8.96 -13.52
CA ARG A 113 6.98 8.14 -12.42
C ARG A 113 7.65 9.02 -11.37
N ILE A 114 7.82 8.49 -10.17
CA ILE A 114 8.44 9.17 -9.00
C ILE A 114 9.85 9.73 -9.24
N ASP A 115 10.54 9.29 -10.29
CA ASP A 115 11.86 9.78 -10.66
C ASP A 115 11.85 10.66 -11.93
N GLY A 116 10.68 11.17 -12.30
CA GLY A 116 10.49 12.11 -13.41
C GLY A 116 10.42 11.48 -14.80
N ARG A 117 10.51 10.15 -14.89
CA ARG A 117 10.43 9.44 -16.18
C ARG A 117 8.99 9.23 -16.63
N ASP A 118 8.79 9.19 -17.94
CA ASP A 118 7.55 8.71 -18.53
C ASP A 118 7.40 7.18 -18.37
N LEU A 119 6.30 6.64 -18.90
CA LEU A 119 5.95 5.22 -18.78
C LEU A 119 6.83 4.26 -19.61
N LYS A 120 7.72 4.78 -20.47
CA LYS A 120 8.52 3.98 -21.42
C LYS A 120 10.04 4.14 -21.25
N THR A 121 10.49 5.20 -20.60
CA THR A 121 11.92 5.52 -20.47
C THR A 121 12.61 4.59 -19.47
N VAL A 122 13.66 3.94 -19.93
CA VAL A 122 14.54 3.08 -19.12
C VAL A 122 15.61 3.93 -18.45
N ARG A 123 15.95 3.61 -17.20
CA ARG A 123 17.02 4.31 -16.46
C ARG A 123 18.36 3.92 -17.09
N LYS A 124 19.24 4.90 -17.28
CA LYS A 124 20.62 4.64 -17.70
C LYS A 124 21.38 3.85 -16.64
#